data_AF-A0A964HHG5-F1
#
_entry.id   AF-A0A964HHG5-F1
#
_cell.length_a   1.000
_cell.length_b   1.000
_cell.length_c   1.000
_cell.angle_alpha   90.00
_cell.angle_beta   90.00
_cell.angle_gamma   90.00
#
_symmetry.space_group_name_H-M   'P 1'
#
loop_
_entity.id
_entity.type
_entity.pdbx_description
1 polymer ?
#
loop_
_entity_poly.entity_id
_entity_poly.type
_entity_poly.pdbx_seq_one_letter_code
_entity_poly.pdbx_strand_id
1 'polypeptide(L)'
;MCLIQPFRGLRPTAGHAADVAAPPYDVLSADEARQQAAGKPWSFLHISKPEIDLPPETDPYAPEVYAKAAENLSAMLDAGILARDPEACYYAYRLTMP
;
A
#
# COMPACT_ATOMS: atom_id res chain seq x y z
N MET A 1 4.52 33.34 -3.28
CA MET A 1 5.01 31.94 -3.19
C MET A 1 3.86 31.09 -2.66
N CYS A 2 3.42 30.08 -3.42
CA CYS A 2 2.35 29.20 -2.96
C CYS A 2 2.97 28.05 -2.14
N LEU A 3 2.63 27.97 -0.85
CA LEU A 3 3.16 26.96 0.08
C LEU A 3 2.57 25.57 -0.18
N ILE A 4 1.45 25.50 -0.88
CA ILE A 4 0.76 24.24 -1.20
C ILE A 4 0.82 24.06 -2.71
N GLN A 5 1.46 22.97 -3.14
CA GLN A 5 1.61 22.61 -4.54
C GLN A 5 0.75 21.37 -4.82
N PRO A 6 -0.03 21.34 -5.91
CA PRO A 6 -0.74 20.14 -6.30
C PRO A 6 0.27 19.09 -6.78
N PHE A 7 -0.11 17.82 -6.73
CA PHE A 7 0.75 16.73 -7.23
C PHE A 7 -0.09 15.64 -7.87
N ARG A 8 0.57 14.77 -8.64
CA ARG A 8 -0.05 13.59 -9.23
C ARG A 8 0.04 12.44 -8.25
N GLY A 9 -1.01 12.28 -7.45
CA GLY A 9 -1.12 11.25 -6.43
C GLY A 9 -1.22 9.86 -7.04
N LEU A 10 -0.60 8.90 -6.36
CA LEU A 10 -0.77 7.48 -6.63
C LEU A 10 -1.85 6.95 -5.70
N ARG A 11 -2.93 6.41 -6.26
CA ARG A 11 -4.10 5.99 -5.49
C ARG A 11 -4.78 4.77 -6.09
N PRO A 12 -5.64 4.07 -5.33
CA PRO A 12 -6.50 3.05 -5.88
C PRO A 12 -7.38 3.60 -7.00
N THR A 13 -7.55 2.81 -8.05
CA THR A 13 -8.56 3.08 -9.09
C THR A 13 -9.97 2.90 -8.52
N ALA A 14 -10.96 3.46 -9.24
CA ALA A 14 -12.34 3.43 -8.79
C ALA A 14 -12.81 1.98 -8.57
N GLY A 15 -13.38 1.69 -7.40
CA GLY A 15 -13.83 0.35 -7.01
C GLY A 15 -12.81 -0.46 -6.18
N HIS A 16 -11.51 -0.13 -6.25
CA HIS A 16 -10.46 -0.91 -5.58
C HIS A 16 -10.00 -0.35 -4.22
N ALA A 17 -10.61 0.75 -3.75
CA ALA A 17 -10.21 1.39 -2.50
C ALA A 17 -10.29 0.44 -1.29
N ALA A 18 -11.33 -0.40 -1.21
CA ALA A 18 -11.50 -1.37 -0.12
C ALA A 18 -10.53 -2.55 -0.22
N ASP A 19 -10.12 -2.93 -1.43
CA ASP A 19 -9.17 -4.02 -1.64
C ASP A 19 -7.76 -3.60 -1.18
N VAL A 20 -7.40 -2.34 -1.44
CA VAL A 20 -6.09 -1.78 -1.09
C VAL A 20 -6.00 -1.35 0.37
N ALA A 21 -7.09 -0.85 0.95
CA ALA A 21 -7.08 -0.33 2.31
C ALA A 21 -6.48 -1.33 3.32
N ALA A 22 -5.54 -0.84 4.13
CA ALA A 22 -4.88 -1.59 5.19
C ALA A 22 -4.79 -0.74 6.45
N PRO A 23 -4.75 -1.36 7.64
CA PRO A 23 -4.37 -0.66 8.86
C PRO A 23 -2.95 -0.09 8.76
N PRO A 24 -2.60 0.87 9.64
CA PRO A 24 -1.23 1.31 9.79
C PRO A 24 -0.29 0.11 10.05
N TYR A 25 0.88 0.11 9.44
CA TYR A 25 1.81 -1.02 9.53
C TYR A 25 2.39 -1.18 10.95
N ASP A 26 2.43 -0.12 11.74
CA ASP A 26 2.99 -0.07 13.08
C ASP A 26 2.07 -0.64 14.16
N VAL A 27 0.79 -0.87 13.85
CA VAL A 27 -0.19 -1.45 14.79
C VAL A 27 -0.40 -2.95 14.63
N LEU A 28 0.37 -3.60 13.75
CA LEU A 28 0.29 -5.04 13.47
C LEU A 28 1.64 -5.71 13.62
N SER A 29 1.66 -6.90 14.21
CA SER A 29 2.77 -7.85 14.04
C SER A 29 2.80 -8.44 12.62
N ALA A 30 3.93 -9.06 12.24
CA ALA A 30 4.04 -9.73 10.94
C ALA A 30 3.01 -10.87 10.78
N ASP A 31 2.72 -11.60 11.86
CA ASP A 31 1.75 -12.69 11.84
C ASP A 31 0.31 -12.20 11.69
N GLU A 32 -0.07 -11.14 12.41
CA GLU A 32 -1.39 -10.51 12.25
C GLU A 32 -1.56 -9.94 10.84
N ALA A 33 -0.52 -9.31 10.29
CA ALA A 33 -0.55 -8.79 8.94
C ALA A 33 -0.70 -9.90 7.89
N ARG A 34 0.00 -11.03 8.06
CA ARG A 34 -0.12 -12.20 7.18
C ARG A 34 -1.54 -12.77 7.20
N GLN A 35 -2.15 -12.88 8.39
CA GLN A 35 -3.54 -13.32 8.51
C GLN A 35 -4.51 -12.33 7.87
N GLN A 36 -4.28 -11.02 8.03
CA GLN A 36 -5.16 -9.99 7.51
C GLN A 36 -5.10 -9.82 5.99
N ALA A 37 -3.92 -10.09 5.39
CA ALA A 37 -3.68 -10.09 3.96
C ALA A 37 -4.07 -11.43 3.28
N ALA A 38 -4.32 -12.49 4.04
CA ALA A 38 -4.71 -13.79 3.49
C ALA A 38 -5.96 -13.67 2.60
N GLY A 39 -5.85 -14.14 1.35
CA GLY A 39 -6.91 -14.08 0.35
C GLY A 39 -7.19 -12.67 -0.19
N LYS A 40 -6.38 -11.66 0.15
CA LYS A 40 -6.52 -10.27 -0.30
C LYS A 40 -5.28 -9.85 -1.09
N PRO A 41 -5.14 -10.27 -2.36
CA PRO A 41 -3.93 -10.05 -3.15
C PRO A 41 -3.56 -8.57 -3.34
N TRP A 42 -4.54 -7.67 -3.17
CA TRP A 42 -4.38 -6.24 -3.36
C TRP A 42 -4.23 -5.44 -2.06
N SER A 43 -4.17 -6.10 -0.90
CA SER A 43 -3.98 -5.40 0.36
C SER A 43 -2.67 -4.63 0.37
N PHE A 44 -2.70 -3.37 0.82
CA PHE A 44 -1.48 -2.56 0.91
C PHE A 44 -0.45 -3.11 1.91
N LEU A 45 -0.82 -4.07 2.76
CA LEU A 45 0.11 -4.80 3.63
C LEU A 45 1.20 -5.53 2.85
N HIS A 46 0.94 -5.95 1.61
CA HIS A 46 1.97 -6.53 0.72
C HIS A 46 3.08 -5.51 0.36
N ILE A 47 2.83 -4.21 0.52
CA ILE A 47 3.79 -3.13 0.24
C ILE A 47 4.35 -2.53 1.55
N SER A 48 3.52 -2.37 2.58
CA SER A 48 3.92 -1.75 3.85
C SER A 48 4.50 -2.74 4.87
N LYS A 49 4.21 -4.03 4.74
CA LYS A 49 4.80 -5.16 5.48
C LYS A 49 5.16 -6.32 4.53
N PRO A 50 5.99 -6.08 3.50
CA PRO A 50 6.33 -7.07 2.47
C PRO A 50 6.94 -8.36 3.00
N GLU A 51 7.48 -8.37 4.23
CA GLU A 51 7.99 -9.57 4.90
C GLU A 51 6.92 -10.67 5.07
N ILE A 52 5.62 -10.34 5.00
CA ILE A 52 4.55 -11.34 5.09
C ILE A 52 4.52 -12.31 3.89
N ASP A 53 5.08 -11.89 2.74
CA ASP A 53 5.16 -12.66 1.50
C ASP A 53 6.48 -13.46 1.37
N LEU A 54 7.32 -13.40 2.41
CA LEU A 54 8.60 -14.06 2.50
C LEU A 54 8.59 -15.12 3.62
N PRO A 55 9.57 -16.02 3.68
CA PRO A 55 9.70 -16.96 4.79
C PRO A 55 9.63 -16.23 6.15
N PRO A 56 8.93 -16.76 7.16
CA PRO A 56 8.74 -16.07 8.44
C PRO A 56 10.03 -15.67 9.17
N GLU A 57 11.13 -16.37 8.89
CA GLU A 57 12.45 -16.15 9.49
C GLU A 57 13.25 -15.01 8.81
N THR A 58 12.69 -14.41 7.74
CA THR A 58 13.36 -13.34 7.00
C THR A 58 13.43 -12.09 7.87
N ASP A 59 14.61 -11.48 7.98
CA ASP A 59 14.77 -10.19 8.64
C ASP A 59 13.92 -9.12 7.92
N PRO A 60 12.96 -8.46 8.59
CA PRO A 60 12.10 -7.44 7.97
C PRO A 60 12.86 -6.26 7.34
N TYR A 61 14.13 -6.07 7.67
CA TYR A 61 14.97 -5.01 7.11
C TYR A 61 15.94 -5.50 6.04
N ALA A 62 15.84 -6.78 5.63
CA ALA A 62 16.72 -7.35 4.62
C ALA A 62 16.42 -6.78 3.22
N PRO A 63 17.42 -6.68 2.32
CA PRO A 63 17.24 -6.14 0.98
C PRO A 63 16.11 -6.81 0.16
N GLU A 64 15.92 -8.12 0.32
CA GLU A 64 14.87 -8.90 -0.33
C GLU A 64 13.46 -8.45 0.06
N VAL A 65 13.29 -7.91 1.27
CA VAL A 65 12.01 -7.40 1.77
C VAL A 65 11.61 -6.13 1.01
N TYR A 66 12.57 -5.22 0.82
CA TYR A 66 12.37 -4.02 -0.02
C TYR A 66 12.16 -4.37 -1.49
N ALA A 67 12.88 -5.37 -2.00
CA ALA A 67 12.69 -5.85 -3.36
C ALA A 67 11.28 -6.42 -3.56
N LYS A 68 10.76 -7.18 -2.58
CA LYS A 68 9.39 -7.70 -2.59
C LYS A 68 8.35 -6.58 -2.55
N ALA A 69 8.52 -5.54 -1.72
CA ALA A 69 7.64 -4.37 -1.76
C ALA A 69 7.62 -3.69 -3.13
N ALA A 70 8.78 -3.54 -3.78
CA ALA A 70 8.87 -2.95 -5.11
C ALA A 70 8.18 -3.81 -6.17
N GLU A 71 8.35 -5.14 -6.12
CA GLU A 71 7.66 -6.10 -6.98
C GLU A 71 6.13 -5.99 -6.82
N ASN A 72 5.64 -6.01 -5.59
CA ASN A 72 4.23 -5.91 -5.27
C ASN A 72 3.62 -4.57 -5.73
N LEU A 73 4.36 -3.46 -5.54
CA LEU A 73 3.94 -2.15 -6.04
C LEU A 73 3.85 -2.13 -7.58
N SER A 74 4.83 -2.71 -8.28
CA SER A 74 4.79 -2.83 -9.74
C SER A 74 3.59 -3.65 -10.18
N ALA A 75 3.35 -4.80 -9.54
CA ALA A 75 2.20 -5.66 -9.86
C ALA A 75 0.86 -4.92 -9.72
N MET A 76 0.69 -4.09 -8.68
CA MET A 76 -0.52 -3.27 -8.52
C MET A 76 -0.66 -2.18 -9.59
N LEU A 77 0.45 -1.59 -10.05
CA LEU A 77 0.46 -0.62 -11.14
C LEU A 77 0.09 -1.29 -12.47
N ASP A 78 0.73 -2.42 -12.78
CA ASP A 78 0.55 -3.18 -14.02
C ASP A 78 -0.88 -3.76 -14.12
N ALA A 79 -1.45 -4.17 -12.99
CA ALA A 79 -2.83 -4.63 -12.91
C ALA A 79 -3.87 -3.50 -12.91
N GLY A 80 -3.45 -2.23 -12.89
CA GLY A 80 -4.35 -1.08 -12.84
C GLY A 80 -5.10 -0.92 -11.52
N ILE A 81 -4.64 -1.56 -10.45
CA ILE A 81 -5.20 -1.41 -9.10
C ILE A 81 -4.79 -0.06 -8.53
N LEU A 82 -3.53 0.31 -8.70
CA LEU A 82 -3.02 1.64 -8.39
C LEU A 82 -2.78 2.41 -9.69
N ALA A 83 -3.21 3.67 -9.70
CA ALA A 83 -2.97 4.56 -10.81
C ALA A 83 -2.52 5.92 -10.31
N ARG A 84 -1.62 6.55 -11.08
CA ARG A 84 -1.22 7.92 -10.85
C ARG A 84 -2.18 8.84 -11.60
N ASP A 85 -2.70 9.85 -10.93
CA ASP A 85 -3.61 10.80 -11.57
C ASP A 85 -2.96 11.47 -12.81
N PRO A 86 -3.75 11.72 -13.88
CA PRO A 86 -3.21 12.26 -15.13
C PRO A 86 -2.68 13.68 -14.95
N GLU A 87 -3.29 14.45 -14.05
CA GLU A 87 -2.96 15.84 -13.78
C GLU A 87 -2.69 16.04 -12.29
N ALA A 88 -1.96 17.11 -11.95
CA ALA A 88 -1.70 17.47 -10.57
C ALA A 88 -2.97 18.08 -9.95
N CYS A 89 -3.40 17.57 -8.80
CA CYS A 89 -4.58 18.06 -8.11
C CYS A 89 -4.36 18.14 -6.59
N TYR A 90 -5.33 18.74 -5.90
CA TYR A 90 -5.38 18.77 -4.45
C TYR A 90 -6.28 17.65 -3.94
N TYR A 91 -5.81 16.91 -2.94
CA TYR A 91 -6.54 15.81 -2.32
C TYR A 91 -7.08 16.26 -0.97
N ALA A 92 -8.41 16.29 -0.84
CA ALA A 92 -9.07 16.58 0.42
C ALA A 92 -9.58 15.27 1.03
N TYR A 93 -9.22 15.02 2.29
CA TYR A 93 -9.71 13.90 3.07
C TYR A 93 -10.22 14.42 4.41
N ARG A 94 -11.23 13.74 4.95
CA ARG A 94 -11.75 13.99 6.29
C ARG A 94 -11.80 12.68 7.04
N LEU A 95 -11.11 12.64 8.17
CA LEU A 95 -11.26 11.56 9.13
C LEU A 95 -12.58 11.76 9.88
N THR A 96 -13.43 10.74 9.89
CA THR A 96 -14.64 10.69 10.73
C THR A 96 -14.42 9.64 11.80
N MET A 97 -14.48 10.03 13.08
CA MET A 97 -14.52 9.06 14.17
C MET A 97 -15.98 8.67 14.41
N PRO A 98 -16.33 7.37 14.41
CA PRO A 98 -17.62 6.89 14.86
C PRO A 98 -17.78 7.02 16.38
#